data_AF-A0A1E3H158-F1
#
_entry.id   AF-A0A1E3H158-F1
#
_cell.length_a   1.000
_cell.length_b   1.000
_cell.length_c   1.000
_cell.angle_alpha   90.00
_cell.angle_beta   90.00
_cell.angle_gamma   90.00
#
_symmetry.space_group_name_H-M   'P 1'
#
loop_
_entity.id
_entity.type
_entity.pdbx_description
1 polymer ?
#
loop_
_entity_poly.entity_id
_entity_poly.type
_entity_poly.pdbx_seq_one_letter_code
_entity_poly.pdbx_strand_id
1 'polypeptide(L)'
;MSPIRNPESLDLGVSFEFFPPKSEKMEETLWASIERLAPLGPRFVSVTYGAGGSTRERTHNTVARILRETQLKPAAHLTCVDATRARWTR
;
A
#
# COMPACT_ATOMS: atom_id res chain seq x y z
N MET A 1 -2.34 -8.55 22.32
CA MET A 1 -3.69 -8.12 21.92
C MET A 1 -3.81 -8.30 20.41
N SER A 2 -4.22 -9.48 19.95
CA SER A 2 -4.40 -9.74 18.51
C SER A 2 -5.70 -9.08 18.06
N PRO A 3 -5.72 -8.33 16.95
CA PRO A 3 -6.97 -7.74 16.45
C PRO A 3 -7.94 -8.88 16.10
N ILE A 4 -9.20 -8.66 16.44
CA ILE A 4 -10.32 -9.57 16.19
C ILE A 4 -10.33 -9.90 14.71
N ARG A 5 -9.96 -11.14 14.36
CA ARG A 5 -10.00 -11.64 12.98
C ARG A 5 -11.45 -11.90 12.62
N ASN A 6 -11.86 -11.46 11.43
CA ASN A 6 -13.17 -11.78 10.89
C ASN A 6 -13.27 -13.31 10.74
N PRO A 7 -14.27 -14.00 11.31
CA PRO A 7 -14.35 -15.46 11.29
C PRO A 7 -14.55 -16.05 9.88
N GLU A 8 -14.87 -15.23 8.89
CA GLU A 8 -15.03 -15.63 7.48
C GLU A 8 -13.82 -15.28 6.59
N SER A 9 -12.80 -14.60 7.11
CA SER A 9 -11.55 -14.43 6.36
C SER A 9 -10.71 -15.70 6.48
N LEU A 10 -10.54 -16.42 5.37
CA LEU A 10 -9.51 -17.44 5.26
C LEU A 10 -8.17 -16.78 5.61
N ASP A 11 -7.57 -17.12 6.77
CA ASP A 11 -6.23 -16.63 7.13
C ASP A 11 -5.19 -17.34 6.27
N LEU A 12 -5.14 -16.96 4.99
CA LEU A 12 -4.26 -17.55 3.99
C LEU A 12 -2.79 -17.19 4.22
N GLY A 13 -2.49 -16.31 5.20
CA GLY A 13 -1.13 -15.87 5.50
C GLY A 13 -0.49 -15.05 4.37
N VAL A 14 -1.29 -14.43 3.51
CA VAL A 14 -0.83 -13.70 2.32
C VAL A 14 -0.71 -12.18 2.55
N SER A 15 0.13 -11.56 1.73
CA SER A 15 0.26 -10.10 1.56
C SER A 15 0.38 -9.77 0.07
N PHE A 16 -0.05 -8.58 -0.33
CA PHE A 16 0.01 -8.13 -1.72
C PHE A 16 0.89 -6.88 -1.84
N GLU A 17 1.67 -6.81 -2.92
CA GLU A 17 2.51 -5.66 -3.24
C GLU A 17 1.99 -4.95 -4.49
N PHE A 18 1.88 -3.63 -4.42
CA PHE A 18 1.40 -2.78 -5.50
C PHE A 18 2.46 -1.77 -5.96
N PHE A 19 2.35 -1.35 -7.22
CA PHE A 19 3.12 -0.25 -7.76
C PHE A 19 2.30 1.05 -7.76
N PRO A 20 2.90 2.20 -7.44
CA PRO A 20 2.21 3.48 -7.51
C PRO A 20 1.77 3.76 -8.96
N PRO A 21 0.49 4.11 -9.20
CA PRO A 21 -0.05 4.28 -10.54
C PRO A 21 0.56 5.51 -11.20
N LYS A 22 0.90 5.44 -12.50
CA LYS A 22 1.49 6.56 -13.25
C LYS A 22 0.46 7.37 -14.04
N SER A 23 -0.78 6.92 -14.09
CA SER A 23 -1.89 7.54 -14.81
C SER A 23 -3.22 7.20 -14.14
N GLU A 24 -4.27 7.95 -14.44
CA GLU A 24 -5.63 7.73 -13.92
C GLU A 24 -6.15 6.32 -14.23
N LYS A 25 -5.93 5.83 -15.47
CA LYS A 25 -6.30 4.47 -15.85
C LYS A 25 -5.61 3.39 -15.00
N MET A 26 -4.34 3.62 -14.63
CA MET A 26 -3.64 2.71 -13.71
C MET A 26 -4.18 2.81 -12.29
N GLU A 27 -4.65 3.98 -11.87
CA GLU A 27 -5.27 4.17 -10.56
C GLU A 27 -6.60 3.43 -10.45
N GLU A 28 -7.46 3.51 -11.47
CA GLU A 28 -8.70 2.71 -11.55
C GLU A 28 -8.40 1.20 -11.48
N THR A 29 -7.39 0.75 -12.22
CA THR A 29 -6.98 -0.66 -12.24
C THR A 29 -6.45 -1.12 -10.88
N LEU A 30 -5.64 -0.28 -10.22
CA LEU A 30 -5.14 -0.55 -8.89
C LEU A 30 -6.30 -0.66 -7.89
N TRP A 31 -7.26 0.24 -7.97
CA TRP A 31 -8.40 0.25 -7.07
C TRP A 31 -9.30 -0.97 -7.25
N ALA A 32 -9.62 -1.33 -8.50
CA ALA A 32 -10.35 -2.56 -8.81
C ALA A 32 -9.63 -3.82 -8.28
N SER A 33 -8.28 -3.82 -8.31
CA SER A 33 -7.48 -4.91 -7.76
C SER A 33 -7.56 -4.96 -6.23
N ILE A 34 -7.50 -3.82 -5.55
CA ILE A 34 -7.63 -3.71 -4.09
C ILE A 34 -9.00 -4.23 -3.64
N GLU A 35 -10.08 -3.77 -4.27
CA GLU A 35 -11.45 -4.20 -3.95
C GLU A 35 -11.64 -5.71 -4.14
N ARG A 36 -11.06 -6.27 -5.20
CA ARG A 36 -11.13 -7.71 -5.49
C ARG A 36 -10.32 -8.56 -4.50
N LEU A 37 -9.20 -8.04 -3.99
CA LEU A 37 -8.29 -8.78 -3.11
C LEU A 37 -8.60 -8.57 -1.62
N ALA A 38 -9.30 -7.48 -1.25
CA ALA A 38 -9.66 -7.18 0.14
C ALA A 38 -10.43 -8.33 0.85
N PRO A 39 -11.38 -9.03 0.20
CA PRO A 39 -12.10 -10.16 0.83
C PRO A 39 -11.20 -11.33 1.22
N LEU A 40 -9.99 -11.46 0.64
CA LEU A 40 -9.03 -12.50 1.01
C LEU A 40 -8.37 -12.26 2.37
N GLY A 41 -8.65 -11.13 3.03
CA GLY A 41 -8.14 -10.81 4.37
C GLY A 41 -6.61 -10.80 4.46
N PRO A 42 -5.87 -10.13 3.56
CA PRO A 42 -4.41 -10.11 3.63
C PRO A 42 -3.92 -9.48 4.93
N ARG A 43 -2.79 -9.96 5.46
CA ARG A 43 -2.24 -9.46 6.72
C ARG A 43 -1.80 -8.00 6.63
N PHE A 44 -1.28 -7.62 5.47
CA PHE A 44 -0.91 -6.27 5.08
C PHE A 44 -0.80 -6.18 3.56
N VAL A 45 -0.72 -4.96 3.05
CA VAL A 45 -0.37 -4.67 1.65
C VAL A 45 0.83 -3.74 1.63
N SER A 46 1.71 -3.86 0.64
CA SER A 46 2.83 -2.94 0.43
C SER A 46 2.64 -2.10 -0.83
N VAL A 47 3.18 -0.88 -0.82
CA VAL A 47 3.27 -0.03 -2.01
C VAL A 47 4.73 0.29 -2.24
N THR A 48 5.22 -0.01 -3.43
CA THR A 48 6.63 0.17 -3.79
C THR A 48 7.04 1.64 -3.87
N TYR A 49 8.35 1.86 -3.81
CA TYR A 49 8.99 3.17 -3.89
C TYR A 49 10.08 3.12 -4.95
N GLY A 50 9.95 3.94 -5.99
CA GLY A 50 10.89 4.02 -7.10
C GLY A 50 12.24 4.56 -6.66
N ALA A 51 13.33 3.99 -7.20
CA ALA A 51 14.67 4.50 -7.00
C ALA A 51 14.77 5.98 -7.42
N GLY A 52 15.42 6.81 -6.61
CA GLY A 52 15.59 8.26 -6.84
C GLY A 52 14.40 9.14 -6.42
N GLY A 53 13.40 8.62 -5.69
CA GLY A 53 12.33 9.44 -5.12
C GLY A 53 11.27 9.92 -6.12
N SER A 54 11.39 9.57 -7.39
CA SER A 54 10.49 9.99 -8.47
C SER A 54 9.03 9.53 -8.30
N THR A 55 8.77 8.53 -7.47
CA THR A 55 7.42 8.04 -7.16
C THR A 55 6.96 8.39 -5.74
N ARG A 56 7.71 9.16 -4.96
CA ARG A 56 7.42 9.43 -3.54
C ARG A 56 5.98 9.89 -3.30
N GLU A 57 5.59 10.93 -4.01
CA GLU A 57 4.25 11.52 -3.88
C GLU A 57 3.17 10.52 -4.25
N ARG A 58 3.40 9.73 -5.31
CA ARG A 58 2.46 8.71 -5.76
C ARG A 58 2.34 7.57 -4.74
N THR A 59 3.46 7.07 -4.22
CA THR A 59 3.48 6.05 -3.14
C THR A 59 2.75 6.57 -1.90
N HIS A 60 3.03 7.81 -1.47
CA HIS A 60 2.36 8.42 -0.33
C HIS A 60 0.86 8.55 -0.54
N ASN A 61 0.43 9.08 -1.69
CA ASN A 61 -0.98 9.26 -2.03
C ASN A 61 -1.72 7.93 -2.06
N THR A 62 -1.13 6.89 -2.67
CA THR A 62 -1.70 5.55 -2.70
C THR A 62 -1.85 4.96 -1.30
N VAL A 63 -0.81 5.03 -0.47
CA VAL A 63 -0.85 4.52 0.92
C VAL A 63 -1.89 5.26 1.76
N ALA A 64 -1.92 6.60 1.66
CA ALA A 64 -2.87 7.42 2.38
C ALA A 64 -4.32 7.15 1.94
N ARG A 65 -4.53 6.89 0.64
CA ARG A 65 -5.85 6.51 0.12
C ARG A 65 -6.30 5.15 0.63
N ILE A 66 -5.43 4.13 0.59
CA ILE A 66 -5.71 2.79 1.12
C ILE A 66 -6.09 2.86 2.61
N LEU A 67 -5.38 3.67 3.41
CA LEU A 67 -5.69 3.88 4.84
C LEU A 67 -7.06 4.53 5.07
N ARG A 68 -7.49 5.45 4.20
CA ARG A 68 -8.75 6.18 4.37
C ARG A 68 -9.96 5.40 3.86
N GLU A 69 -9.79 4.69 2.74
CA GLU A 69 -10.90 4.11 1.99
C GLU A 69 -11.06 2.60 2.20
N THR A 70 -10.08 1.92 2.82
CA THR A 70 -10.18 0.47 3.10
C THR A 70 -9.82 0.13 4.55
N GLN A 71 -10.15 -1.09 4.97
CA GLN A 71 -9.70 -1.67 6.25
C GLN A 71 -8.32 -2.36 6.15
N LEU A 72 -7.66 -2.27 4.99
CA LEU A 72 -6.35 -2.88 4.78
C LEU A 72 -5.27 -2.13 5.58
N LYS A 73 -4.19 -2.85 5.88
CA LYS A 73 -3.02 -2.28 6.55
C LYS A 73 -1.89 -2.06 5.54
N PRO A 74 -1.74 -0.84 4.99
CA PRO A 74 -0.68 -0.57 4.03
C PRO A 74 0.67 -0.30 4.70
N ALA A 75 1.73 -0.74 4.04
CA ALA A 75 3.12 -0.45 4.34
C ALA A 75 3.76 0.26 3.13
N ALA A 76 4.35 1.44 3.34
CA ALA A 76 5.08 2.12 2.29
C ALA A 76 6.51 1.60 2.22
N HIS A 77 7.00 1.27 1.02
CA HIS A 77 8.44 1.11 0.82
C HIS A 77 9.14 2.46 0.98
N LEU A 78 10.38 2.41 1.46
CA LEU A 78 11.20 3.58 1.69
C LEU A 78 12.60 3.30 1.17
N THR A 79 13.09 4.12 0.24
CA THR A 79 14.49 4.04 -0.20
C THR A 79 15.26 5.25 0.30
N CYS A 80 16.49 5.01 0.79
CA CYS A 80 17.38 6.07 1.27
C CYS A 80 18.35 6.59 0.19
N VAL A 81 18.32 5.99 -1.00
CA VAL A 81 19.15 6.42 -2.14
C VAL A 81 18.72 7.82 -2.56
N ASP A 82 19.68 8.73 -2.67
CA ASP A 82 19.49 10.16 -2.99
C ASP A 82 18.60 10.96 -2.00
N ALA A 83 18.41 10.46 -0.78
CA ALA A 83 17.65 11.15 0.26
C ALA A 83 18.56 11.67 1.39
N THR A 84 18.41 12.95 1.75
CA THR A 84 19.09 13.53 2.92
C THR A 84 18.35 13.21 4.21
N ARG A 85 19.05 13.09 5.35
CA ARG A 85 18.44 12.69 6.64
C ARG A 85 17.28 13.60 7.08
N ALA A 86 17.38 14.90 6.79
CA ALA A 86 16.32 15.88 7.07
C ALA A 86 15.01 15.63 6.28
N ARG A 87 15.06 14.83 5.21
CA ARG A 87 13.94 14.55 4.32
C ARG A 87 12.91 13.57 4.92
N TRP A 88 13.24 12.85 6.00
CA TRP A 88 12.43 11.77 6.57
C TRP A 88 11.86 12.03 7.98
N THR A 89 12.09 13.21 8.55
CA THR A 89 11.67 13.55 9.92
C THR A 89 10.28 14.21 10.01
N ARG A 90 9.33 13.87 9.13
CA ARG A 90 7.95 14.38 9.18
C ARG A 90 6.93 13.28 8.97
#